data_AF-A0A3M7N041-F1
#
_entry.id   AF-A0A3M7N041-F1
#
_cell.length_a   1.000
_cell.length_b   1.000
_cell.length_c   1.000
_cell.angle_alpha   90.00
_cell.angle_beta   90.00
_cell.angle_gamma   90.00
#
_symmetry.space_group_name_H-M   'P 1'
#
loop_
_entity.id
_entity.type
_entity.pdbx_description
1 polymer ?
#
loop_
_entity_poly.entity_id
_entity_poly.type
_entity_poly.pdbx_seq_one_letter_code
_entity_poly.pdbx_strand_id
1 'polypeptide(L)'
;MDHHCPWTSNCVSHQTWPHFIRFLFYATTSMIYLQYFLYIRASKVWEDRDMPSYLGPSAWQLAHLFALIVFNSLTLFLVGIMFLRSVYSMAMNITTIESWEIERHEQLLRRAKVLGGYLDGPDGMRVRISRHEFPYDIGIWGNIRDGMGTSNILAWFWPLAASMKTAGLAFETNGFEEPGQVWPPPDPDRMPRLSRNLDTNDAFVYHEHMNTAAEVEAFKQRQAADLARRQRANGVQRRKAFHQRFDSDSAQPVENEYLDDAATDLSGEEGWQDSGGNRLRDYGVEEDVEFYDEDDIPIAELLRRRREQQHN
;
A
#
# COMPACT_ATOMS: atom_id res chain seq x y z
N MET A 1 9.51 -12.67 1.06
CA MET A 1 9.49 -12.27 -0.38
C MET A 1 9.58 -10.76 -0.40
N ASP A 2 10.25 -10.16 -1.38
CA ASP A 2 10.40 -8.70 -1.43
C ASP A 2 9.31 -8.04 -2.26
N HIS A 3 9.29 -8.29 -3.58
CA HIS A 3 8.24 -7.83 -4.49
C HIS A 3 8.20 -8.68 -5.77
N HIS A 4 7.13 -8.54 -6.55
CA HIS A 4 7.11 -9.02 -7.92
C HIS A 4 7.62 -7.91 -8.84
N CYS A 5 8.74 -8.14 -9.53
CA CYS A 5 9.31 -7.16 -10.44
C CYS A 5 8.85 -7.45 -11.87
N PRO A 6 7.97 -6.60 -12.47
CA PRO A 6 7.51 -6.82 -13.84
C PRO A 6 8.65 -6.71 -14.85
N TRP A 7 9.67 -5.89 -14.58
CA TRP A 7 10.82 -5.66 -15.46
C TRP A 7 11.72 -6.88 -15.62
N THR A 8 11.77 -7.76 -14.61
CA THR A 8 12.48 -9.04 -14.69
C THR A 8 11.53 -10.21 -14.91
N SER A 9 10.22 -9.95 -14.99
CA SER A 9 9.15 -10.97 -15.09
C SER A 9 9.30 -12.09 -14.07
N ASN A 10 9.74 -11.74 -12.86
CA ASN A 10 10.03 -12.70 -11.80
C ASN A 10 9.88 -12.05 -10.42
N CYS A 11 9.66 -12.87 -9.40
CA CYS A 11 9.66 -12.46 -8.02
C CYS A 11 11.10 -12.20 -7.54
N VAL A 12 11.28 -11.06 -6.88
CA VAL A 12 12.46 -10.79 -6.07
C VAL A 12 12.21 -11.37 -4.67
N SER A 13 13.02 -12.37 -4.31
CA SER A 13 12.87 -13.20 -3.13
C SER A 13 14.24 -13.48 -2.51
N HIS A 14 14.27 -14.20 -1.40
CA HIS A 14 15.51 -14.59 -0.71
C HIS A 14 16.58 -15.18 -1.65
N GLN A 15 16.17 -16.02 -2.60
CA GLN A 15 17.09 -16.68 -3.54
C GLN A 15 17.54 -15.75 -4.68
N THR A 16 16.66 -14.86 -5.14
CA THR A 16 16.88 -14.00 -6.31
C THR A 16 17.42 -12.62 -5.94
N TRP A 17 17.39 -12.24 -4.66
CA TRP A 17 17.79 -10.93 -4.16
C TRP A 17 19.20 -10.50 -4.59
N PRO A 18 20.26 -11.33 -4.46
CA PRO A 18 21.59 -10.90 -4.88
C PRO A 18 21.76 -10.75 -6.38
N HIS A 19 21.00 -11.50 -7.17
CA HIS A 19 20.99 -11.32 -8.62
C HIS A 19 20.35 -9.98 -8.99
N PHE A 20 19.28 -9.61 -8.30
CA PHE A 20 18.62 -8.32 -8.48
C PHE A 20 19.51 -7.13 -8.08
N ILE A 21 20.21 -7.20 -6.95
CA ILE A 21 21.18 -6.16 -6.54
C ILE A 21 22.31 -6.02 -7.56
N ARG A 22 22.86 -7.13 -8.07
CA ARG A 22 23.88 -7.10 -9.14
C ARG A 22 23.34 -6.51 -10.43
N PHE A 23 22.13 -6.89 -10.83
CA PHE A 23 21.45 -6.34 -11.99
C PHE A 23 21.34 -4.81 -11.89
N LEU A 24 20.85 -4.29 -10.75
CA LEU A 24 20.73 -2.85 -10.54
C LEU A 24 22.08 -2.15 -10.52
N PHE A 25 23.09 -2.73 -9.88
CA PHE A 25 24.45 -2.18 -9.86
C PHE A 25 25.03 -2.03 -11.27
N TYR A 26 24.97 -3.09 -12.09
CA TYR A 26 25.51 -3.07 -13.44
C TYR A 26 24.69 -2.20 -14.40
N ALA A 27 23.37 -2.20 -14.27
CA ALA A 27 22.49 -1.31 -15.05
C ALA A 27 22.83 0.17 -14.75
N THR A 28 22.91 0.53 -13.46
CA THR A 28 23.21 1.89 -13.01
C THR A 28 24.61 2.31 -13.46
N THR A 29 25.62 1.48 -13.24
CA THR A 29 27.01 1.77 -13.63
C THR A 29 27.15 1.94 -15.14
N SER A 30 26.48 1.11 -15.93
CA SER A 30 26.50 1.22 -17.40
C SER A 30 25.82 2.50 -17.89
N MET A 31 24.72 2.91 -17.26
CA MET A 31 24.04 4.17 -17.60
C MET A 31 24.82 5.40 -17.16
N ILE A 32 25.52 5.37 -16.02
CA ILE A 32 26.47 6.42 -15.61
C ILE A 32 27.60 6.54 -16.65
N TYR A 33 28.16 5.41 -17.08
CA TYR A 33 29.21 5.38 -18.07
C TYR A 33 28.75 5.93 -19.43
N LEU A 34 27.55 5.57 -19.86
CA LEU A 34 26.93 6.14 -21.06
C LEU A 34 26.69 7.66 -20.90
N GLN A 35 26.16 8.09 -19.76
CA GLN A 35 25.91 9.50 -19.45
C GLN A 35 27.20 10.33 -19.57
N TYR A 36 28.31 9.81 -19.04
CA TYR A 36 29.62 10.45 -19.13
C TYR A 36 30.03 10.71 -20.59
N PHE A 37 29.92 9.71 -21.47
CA PHE A 37 30.26 9.90 -22.88
C PHE A 37 29.29 10.83 -23.62
N LEU A 38 28.00 10.76 -23.32
CA LEU A 38 27.01 11.68 -23.88
C LEU A 38 27.33 13.13 -23.49
N TYR A 39 27.74 13.38 -22.24
CA TYR A 39 28.16 14.70 -21.79
C TYR A 39 29.41 15.21 -22.50
N ILE A 40 30.42 14.36 -22.73
CA ILE A 40 31.61 14.74 -23.52
C ILE A 40 31.22 15.16 -24.94
N ARG A 41 30.27 14.44 -25.57
CA ARG A 41 29.79 14.79 -26.92
C ARG A 41 28.99 16.09 -26.90
N ALA A 42 28.13 16.27 -25.91
CA ALA A 42 27.35 17.49 -25.74
C ALA A 42 28.24 18.70 -25.46
N SER A 43 29.28 18.57 -24.64
CA SER A 43 30.21 19.66 -24.34
C SER A 43 30.94 20.11 -25.60
N LYS A 44 31.38 19.16 -26.44
CA LYS A 44 32.04 19.51 -27.71
C LYS A 44 31.11 20.26 -28.66
N VAL A 45 29.86 19.80 -28.80
CA VAL A 45 28.84 20.50 -29.60
C VAL A 45 28.57 21.90 -29.04
N TRP A 46 28.57 22.05 -27.72
CA TRP A 46 28.33 23.32 -27.05
C TRP A 46 29.48 24.32 -27.20
N GLU A 47 30.73 23.86 -27.17
CA GLU A 47 31.92 24.67 -27.48
C GLU A 47 31.87 25.20 -28.93
N ASP A 48 31.39 24.35 -29.84
CA ASP A 48 31.37 24.59 -31.28
C ASP A 48 30.10 25.32 -31.77
N ARG A 49 29.26 25.81 -30.85
CA ARG A 49 27.92 26.36 -31.15
C ARG A 49 27.91 27.60 -32.05
N ASP A 50 29.01 28.36 -32.05
CA ASP A 50 29.14 29.59 -32.84
C ASP A 50 29.65 29.32 -34.26
N MET A 51 29.98 28.06 -34.58
CA MET A 51 30.40 27.69 -35.93
C MET A 51 29.22 27.70 -36.92
N PRO A 52 29.49 28.01 -38.20
CA PRO A 52 28.48 27.91 -39.25
C PRO A 52 27.85 26.51 -39.32
N SER A 53 26.53 26.46 -39.51
CA SER A 53 25.73 25.22 -39.45
C SER A 53 26.15 24.12 -40.43
N TYR A 54 26.84 24.46 -41.53
CA TYR A 54 27.33 23.50 -42.51
C TYR A 54 28.58 22.71 -42.05
N LEU A 55 29.29 23.18 -41.02
CA LEU A 55 30.42 22.47 -40.40
C LEU A 55 29.97 21.61 -39.20
N GLY A 56 28.73 21.77 -38.77
CA GLY A 56 28.16 21.10 -37.60
C GLY A 56 27.52 19.75 -37.91
N PRO A 57 27.17 18.98 -36.87
CA PRO A 57 26.40 17.75 -37.00
C PRO A 57 25.00 18.03 -37.58
N SER A 58 24.41 17.02 -38.22
CA SER A 58 23.08 17.14 -38.80
C SER A 58 22.01 17.36 -37.71
N ALA A 59 20.90 18.01 -38.06
CA ALA A 59 19.77 18.20 -37.14
C ALA A 59 19.28 16.88 -36.52
N TRP A 60 19.38 15.78 -37.27
CA TRP A 60 19.03 14.45 -36.80
C TRP A 60 20.01 13.87 -35.78
N GLN A 61 21.31 14.11 -35.96
CA GLN A 61 22.32 13.75 -34.95
C GLN A 61 22.14 14.54 -33.67
N LEU A 62 21.82 15.84 -33.77
CA LEU A 62 21.54 16.69 -32.61
C LEU A 62 20.27 16.26 -31.87
N ALA A 63 19.18 15.99 -32.60
CA ALA A 63 17.94 15.49 -32.02
C ALA A 63 18.15 14.13 -31.33
N HIS A 64 18.91 13.24 -31.95
CA HIS A 64 19.22 11.94 -31.36
C HIS A 64 20.09 12.06 -30.11
N LEU A 65 21.13 12.91 -30.14
CA LEU A 65 21.97 13.18 -28.97
C LEU A 65 21.15 13.76 -27.81
N PHE A 66 20.28 14.73 -28.10
CA PHE A 66 19.36 15.31 -27.12
C PHE A 66 18.44 14.24 -26.51
N ALA A 67 17.80 13.42 -27.35
CA ALA A 67 16.93 12.35 -26.89
C ALA A 67 17.69 11.35 -25.99
N LEU A 68 18.89 10.92 -26.41
CA LEU A 68 19.72 10.01 -25.61
C LEU A 68 20.07 10.61 -24.24
N ILE A 69 20.44 11.88 -24.18
CA ILE A 69 20.76 12.56 -22.92
C ILE A 69 19.52 12.59 -22.02
N VAL A 70 18.37 13.01 -22.53
CA VAL A 70 17.13 13.12 -21.75
C VAL A 70 16.67 11.75 -21.24
N PHE A 71 16.55 10.76 -22.13
CA PHE A 71 16.07 9.44 -21.76
C PHE A 71 17.06 8.71 -20.83
N ASN A 72 18.37 8.78 -21.10
CA ASN A 72 19.35 8.17 -20.22
C ASN A 72 19.39 8.85 -18.85
N SER A 73 19.31 10.19 -18.79
CA SER A 73 19.29 10.91 -17.50
C SER A 73 18.05 10.56 -16.67
N LEU A 74 16.87 10.53 -17.29
CA LEU A 74 15.63 10.16 -16.61
C LEU A 74 15.67 8.70 -16.13
N THR A 75 16.10 7.78 -17.00
CA THR A 75 16.19 6.36 -16.64
C THR A 75 17.22 6.13 -15.53
N LEU A 76 18.39 6.77 -15.62
CA LEU A 76 19.43 6.72 -14.59
C LEU A 76 18.93 7.27 -13.26
N PHE A 77 18.15 8.35 -13.27
CA PHE A 77 17.55 8.89 -12.05
C PHE A 77 16.61 7.88 -11.39
N LEU A 78 15.66 7.32 -12.16
CA LEU A 78 14.67 6.36 -11.64
C LEU A 78 15.32 5.06 -11.15
N VAL A 79 16.20 4.46 -11.96
CA VAL A 79 16.90 3.22 -11.60
C VAL A 79 17.92 3.49 -10.48
N GLY A 80 18.52 4.68 -10.43
CA GLY A 80 19.41 5.09 -9.36
C GLY A 80 18.71 5.16 -8.00
N ILE A 81 17.51 5.75 -7.94
CA ILE A 81 16.67 5.73 -6.72
C ILE A 81 16.34 4.30 -6.32
N MET A 82 15.94 3.47 -7.28
CA MET A 82 15.62 2.06 -7.03
C MET A 82 16.83 1.28 -6.50
N PHE A 83 18.03 1.53 -7.04
CA PHE A 83 19.27 0.92 -6.57
C PHE A 83 19.62 1.37 -5.15
N LEU A 84 19.58 2.68 -4.86
CA LEU A 84 19.86 3.23 -3.53
C LEU A 84 18.88 2.71 -2.49
N ARG A 85 17.58 2.67 -2.81
CA ARG A 85 16.54 2.10 -1.93
C ARG A 85 16.80 0.61 -1.67
N SER A 86 17.17 -0.15 -2.70
CA SER A 86 17.47 -1.58 -2.55
C SER A 86 18.72 -1.82 -1.68
N VAL A 87 19.75 -0.98 -1.82
CA VAL A 87 20.94 -1.03 -0.96
C VAL A 87 20.60 -0.65 0.48
N TYR A 88 19.76 0.36 0.70
CA TYR A 88 19.28 0.72 2.03
C TYR A 88 18.49 -0.42 2.68
N SER A 89 17.53 -1.00 1.96
CA SER A 89 16.77 -2.18 2.39
C SER A 89 17.68 -3.35 2.76
N MET A 90 18.71 -3.62 1.95
CA MET A 90 19.71 -4.65 2.24
C MET A 90 20.55 -4.31 3.48
N ALA A 91 20.92 -3.05 3.69
CA ALA A 91 21.71 -2.61 4.84
C ALA A 91 20.94 -2.70 6.16
N MET A 92 19.62 -2.54 6.13
CA MET A 92 18.73 -2.66 7.30
C MET A 92 18.09 -4.04 7.43
N ASN A 93 18.32 -4.95 6.47
CA ASN A 93 17.65 -6.26 6.36
C ASN A 93 16.11 -6.17 6.35
N ILE A 94 15.56 -5.15 5.69
CA ILE A 94 14.12 -4.90 5.62
C ILE A 94 13.67 -5.09 4.17
N THR A 95 12.78 -6.05 3.93
CA THR A 95 12.09 -6.18 2.65
C THR A 95 11.07 -5.06 2.44
N THR A 96 10.66 -4.85 1.20
CA THR A 96 9.62 -3.91 0.81
C THR A 96 8.31 -4.22 1.55
N ILE A 97 7.91 -5.48 1.70
CA ILE A 97 6.68 -5.80 2.45
C ILE A 97 6.84 -5.43 3.93
N GLU A 98 7.99 -5.75 4.53
CA GLU A 98 8.27 -5.43 5.94
C GLU A 98 8.36 -3.93 6.18
N SER A 99 8.87 -3.14 5.23
CA SER A 99 8.94 -1.67 5.39
C SER A 99 7.54 -1.08 5.52
N TRP A 100 6.58 -1.58 4.73
CA TRP A 100 5.18 -1.16 4.81
C TRP A 100 4.51 -1.62 6.11
N GLU A 101 4.89 -2.79 6.62
CA GLU A 101 4.39 -3.28 7.90
C GLU A 101 4.93 -2.46 9.09
N ILE A 102 6.20 -2.03 9.03
CA ILE A 102 6.80 -1.10 10.00
C ILE A 102 6.04 0.23 9.98
N GLU A 103 5.85 0.82 8.79
CA GLU A 103 5.14 2.09 8.63
C GLU A 103 3.69 2.00 9.15
N ARG A 104 3.00 0.90 8.85
CA ARG A 104 1.65 0.63 9.37
C ARG A 104 1.64 0.53 10.89
N HIS A 105 2.55 -0.23 11.47
CA HIS A 105 2.64 -0.39 12.92
C HIS A 105 2.92 0.95 13.62
N GLU A 106 3.76 1.81 13.03
CA GLU A 106 3.97 3.17 13.51
C GLU A 106 2.69 4.02 13.48
N GLN A 107 1.85 3.87 12.45
CA GLN A 107 0.55 4.54 12.38
C GLN A 107 -0.42 4.02 13.45
N LEU A 108 -0.50 2.70 13.64
CA LEU A 108 -1.30 2.09 14.70
C LEU A 108 -0.86 2.57 16.09
N LEU A 109 0.45 2.69 16.31
CA LEU A 109 1.00 3.25 17.55
C LEU A 109 0.59 4.70 17.78
N ARG A 110 0.58 5.53 16.73
CA ARG A 110 0.12 6.93 16.83
C ARG A 110 -1.36 6.98 17.22
N ARG A 111 -2.21 6.15 16.59
CA ARG A 111 -3.64 6.04 16.92
C ARG A 111 -3.86 5.53 18.35
N ALA A 112 -3.17 4.46 18.73
CA ALA A 112 -3.27 3.88 20.07
C ALA A 112 -2.87 4.89 21.16
N LYS A 113 -1.83 5.71 20.95
CA LYS A 113 -1.42 6.75 21.91
C LYS A 113 -2.52 7.76 22.19
N VAL A 114 -3.34 8.11 21.20
CA VAL A 114 -4.50 9.00 21.39
C VAL A 114 -5.59 8.32 22.22
N LEU A 115 -5.76 7.00 22.05
CA LEU A 115 -6.78 6.18 22.70
C LEU A 115 -6.31 5.52 24.00
N GLY A 116 -5.29 6.08 24.66
CA GLY A 116 -4.80 5.57 25.95
C GLY A 116 -4.02 4.26 25.88
N GLY A 117 -3.51 3.91 24.69
CA GLY A 117 -2.64 2.74 24.44
C GLY A 117 -3.35 1.48 23.93
N TYR A 118 -4.66 1.57 23.67
CA TYR A 118 -5.47 0.45 23.19
C TYR A 118 -6.16 0.81 21.87
N LEU A 119 -6.35 -0.19 21.01
CA LEU A 119 -7.19 -0.10 19.82
C LEU A 119 -8.33 -1.10 19.95
N ASP A 120 -9.52 -0.69 19.49
CA ASP A 120 -10.67 -1.57 19.41
C ASP A 120 -10.52 -2.47 18.18
N GLY A 121 -10.38 -3.76 18.44
CA GLY A 121 -10.41 -4.80 17.43
C GLY A 121 -11.84 -5.26 17.13
N PRO A 122 -11.99 -6.19 16.17
CA PRO A 122 -13.28 -6.76 15.83
C PRO A 122 -13.95 -7.41 17.05
N ASP A 123 -15.28 -7.29 17.12
CA ASP A 123 -16.11 -7.82 18.21
C ASP A 123 -15.86 -7.17 19.59
N GLY A 124 -15.28 -5.96 19.62
CA GLY A 124 -15.06 -5.19 20.85
C GLY A 124 -13.84 -5.63 21.66
N MET A 125 -12.97 -6.45 21.09
CA MET A 125 -11.74 -6.89 21.73
C MET A 125 -10.72 -5.74 21.80
N ARG A 126 -10.26 -5.36 22.99
CA ARG A 126 -9.24 -4.32 23.13
C ARG A 126 -7.84 -4.90 22.97
N VAL A 127 -7.13 -4.44 21.95
CA VAL A 127 -5.76 -4.84 21.64
C VAL A 127 -4.80 -3.75 22.11
N ARG A 128 -3.86 -4.11 22.98
CA ARG A 128 -2.81 -3.18 23.41
C ARG A 128 -1.72 -3.14 22.35
N ILE A 129 -1.44 -1.96 21.80
CA ILE A 129 -0.38 -1.78 20.82
C ILE A 129 0.85 -1.21 21.51
N SER A 130 1.93 -1.98 21.57
CA SER A 130 3.25 -1.56 22.05
C SER A 130 4.21 -1.31 20.90
N ARG A 131 5.19 -0.44 21.12
CA ARG A 131 6.28 -0.25 20.17
C ARG A 131 7.07 -1.56 20.10
N HIS A 132 7.29 -2.05 18.89
CA HIS A 132 8.11 -3.23 18.62
C HIS A 132 9.29 -2.78 17.76
N GLU A 133 10.49 -3.24 18.09
CA GLU A 133 11.67 -3.09 17.25
C GLU A 133 11.70 -4.16 16.15
N PHE A 134 12.32 -3.83 15.02
CA PHE A 134 12.40 -4.76 13.89
C PHE A 134 13.38 -5.90 14.21
N PRO A 135 12.99 -7.18 14.12
CA PRO A 135 13.77 -8.28 14.69
C PRO A 135 14.95 -8.75 13.82
N TYR A 136 14.94 -8.50 12.51
CA TYR A 136 15.92 -9.07 11.58
C TYR A 136 17.12 -8.16 11.30
N ASP A 137 17.20 -6.99 11.94
CA ASP A 137 18.39 -6.12 11.83
C ASP A 137 19.50 -6.61 12.76
N ILE A 138 20.44 -7.39 12.21
CA ILE A 138 21.62 -7.94 12.92
C ILE A 138 22.87 -7.07 12.71
N GLY A 139 22.69 -5.83 12.27
CA GLY A 139 23.74 -4.86 11.96
C GLY A 139 24.19 -4.88 10.51
N ILE A 140 24.62 -3.72 10.01
CA ILE A 140 24.85 -3.45 8.57
C ILE A 140 25.66 -4.53 7.86
N TRP A 141 26.77 -4.99 8.46
CA TRP A 141 27.61 -6.01 7.84
C TRP A 141 26.95 -7.40 7.82
N GLY A 142 26.28 -7.78 8.91
CA GLY A 142 25.53 -9.03 8.99
C GLY A 142 24.40 -9.05 7.97
N ASN A 143 23.64 -7.96 7.90
CA ASN A 143 22.55 -7.76 6.96
C ASN A 143 23.00 -7.87 5.50
N ILE A 144 24.09 -7.21 5.12
CA ILE A 144 24.62 -7.29 3.75
C ILE A 144 25.14 -8.71 3.45
N ARG A 145 25.83 -9.35 4.40
CA ARG A 145 26.30 -10.73 4.25
C ARG A 145 25.15 -11.69 4.02
N ASP A 146 24.08 -11.57 4.79
CA ASP A 146 22.89 -12.43 4.69
C ASP A 146 22.12 -12.16 3.41
N GLY A 147 21.95 -10.88 3.07
CA GLY A 147 21.37 -10.43 1.81
C GLY A 147 22.12 -11.01 0.62
N MET A 148 23.46 -10.92 0.58
CA MET A 148 24.30 -11.40 -0.52
C MET A 148 24.64 -12.91 -0.45
N GLY A 149 24.33 -13.57 0.67
CA GLY A 149 24.58 -15.00 0.92
C GLY A 149 26.04 -15.41 1.09
N THR A 150 26.96 -14.45 1.19
CA THR A 150 28.40 -14.72 1.34
C THR A 150 29.11 -13.53 1.97
N SER A 151 30.19 -13.78 2.71
CA SER A 151 31.09 -12.74 3.20
C SER A 151 32.13 -12.30 2.17
N ASN A 152 32.22 -12.97 1.02
CA ASN A 152 33.18 -12.63 -0.01
C ASN A 152 32.70 -11.44 -0.85
N ILE A 153 33.28 -10.27 -0.60
CA ILE A 153 32.97 -9.01 -1.32
C ILE A 153 33.15 -9.13 -2.83
N LEU A 154 34.15 -9.88 -3.31
CA LEU A 154 34.35 -10.06 -4.76
C LEU A 154 33.19 -10.83 -5.40
N ALA A 155 32.63 -11.79 -4.68
CA ALA A 155 31.46 -12.54 -5.13
C ALA A 155 30.17 -11.69 -5.11
N TRP A 156 30.16 -10.56 -4.42
CA TRP A 156 29.03 -9.63 -4.45
C TRP A 156 28.89 -8.98 -5.82
N PHE A 157 30.00 -8.69 -6.49
CA PHE A 157 29.99 -8.11 -7.83
C PHE A 157 29.97 -9.18 -8.94
N TRP A 158 30.29 -10.43 -8.65
CA TRP A 158 30.36 -11.48 -9.68
C TRP A 158 28.96 -11.83 -10.25
N PRO A 159 28.66 -11.53 -11.53
CA PRO A 159 27.30 -11.68 -12.07
C PRO A 159 26.86 -13.14 -12.26
N LEU A 160 27.81 -14.06 -12.39
CA LEU A 160 27.57 -15.50 -12.55
C LEU A 160 27.63 -16.24 -11.20
N ALA A 161 27.46 -15.53 -10.08
CA ALA A 161 27.51 -16.14 -8.76
C ALA A 161 26.28 -17.04 -8.61
N ALA A 162 26.44 -18.17 -7.91
CA ALA A 162 25.31 -19.04 -7.63
C ALA A 162 24.29 -18.34 -6.71
N SER A 163 23.03 -18.76 -6.84
CA SER A 163 21.95 -18.33 -5.94
C SER A 163 22.19 -18.81 -4.50
N MET A 164 21.48 -18.20 -3.55
CA MET A 164 21.53 -18.57 -2.14
C MET A 164 21.10 -20.03 -1.97
N LYS A 165 21.89 -20.81 -1.22
CA LYS A 165 21.59 -22.22 -0.93
C LYS A 165 20.73 -22.42 0.33
N THR A 166 20.38 -21.34 1.01
CA THR A 166 19.61 -21.37 2.26
C THR A 166 18.11 -21.58 1.99
N ALA A 167 17.43 -22.30 2.88
CA ALA A 167 16.00 -22.61 2.75
C ALA A 167 15.10 -21.37 2.87
N GLY A 168 15.55 -20.28 3.51
CA GLY A 168 14.76 -19.05 3.70
C GLY A 168 13.57 -19.22 4.65
N LEU A 169 13.60 -20.22 5.53
CA LEU A 169 12.54 -20.53 6.50
C LEU A 169 12.83 -19.98 7.90
N ALA A 170 14.09 -19.70 8.20
CA ALA A 170 14.55 -19.17 9.48
C ALA A 170 15.63 -18.13 9.22
N PHE A 171 15.53 -17.01 9.93
CA PHE A 171 16.44 -15.87 9.85
C PHE A 171 16.98 -15.58 11.24
N GLU A 172 18.21 -15.08 11.30
CA GLU A 172 18.81 -14.64 12.56
C GLU A 172 18.07 -13.41 13.09
N THR A 173 17.84 -13.37 14.40
CA THR A 173 17.17 -12.26 15.07
C THR A 173 18.13 -11.55 16.01
N ASN A 174 17.94 -10.24 16.16
CA ASN A 174 18.81 -9.40 17.00
C ASN A 174 18.61 -9.57 18.51
N GLY A 175 17.47 -10.15 18.92
CA GLY A 175 17.16 -10.42 20.33
C GLY A 175 16.91 -9.17 21.18
N PHE A 176 16.54 -8.03 20.58
CA PHE A 176 16.19 -6.83 21.33
C PHE A 176 14.86 -6.95 22.08
N GLU A 177 13.90 -7.70 21.52
CA GLU A 177 12.58 -7.90 22.11
C GLU A 177 12.51 -9.10 23.06
N GLU A 178 11.51 -9.08 23.95
CA GLU A 178 11.27 -10.16 24.91
C GLU A 178 10.92 -11.50 24.22
N PRO A 179 11.39 -12.65 24.75
CA PRO A 179 11.07 -13.96 24.19
C PRO A 179 9.55 -14.20 24.17
N GLY A 180 8.99 -14.39 22.97
CA GLY A 180 7.56 -14.69 22.77
C GLY A 180 6.77 -13.62 22.03
N GLN A 181 7.37 -12.45 21.77
CA GLN A 181 6.79 -11.52 20.81
C GLN A 181 6.92 -12.07 19.38
N VAL A 182 5.83 -11.91 18.60
CA VAL A 182 5.76 -12.36 17.21
C VAL A 182 5.87 -11.18 16.28
N TRP A 183 6.62 -11.37 15.18
CA TRP A 183 6.65 -10.45 14.05
C TRP A 183 5.88 -11.09 12.88
N PRO A 184 4.99 -10.35 12.19
CA PRO A 184 4.60 -8.96 12.43
C PRO A 184 3.72 -8.78 13.68
N PRO A 185 3.68 -7.58 14.29
CA PRO A 185 2.82 -7.29 15.44
C PRO A 185 1.33 -7.47 15.08
N PRO A 186 0.47 -7.80 16.06
CA PRO A 186 -0.94 -8.00 15.82
C PRO A 186 -1.64 -6.69 15.41
N ASP A 187 -2.16 -6.66 14.19
CA ASP A 187 -2.93 -5.55 13.63
C ASP A 187 -4.43 -5.79 13.90
N PRO A 188 -5.13 -4.93 14.67
CA PRO A 188 -6.55 -5.08 14.96
C PRO A 188 -7.40 -5.09 13.69
N ASP A 189 -6.99 -4.38 12.64
CA ASP A 189 -7.75 -4.29 11.39
C ASP A 189 -7.68 -5.59 10.57
N ARG A 190 -6.66 -6.42 10.80
CA ARG A 190 -6.47 -7.73 10.15
C ARG A 190 -6.95 -8.91 10.97
N MET A 191 -7.42 -8.70 12.20
CA MET A 191 -7.89 -9.78 13.05
C MET A 191 -9.16 -10.40 12.45
N PRO A 192 -9.22 -11.74 12.31
CA PRO A 192 -10.42 -12.40 11.81
C PRO A 192 -11.57 -12.16 12.79
N ARG A 193 -12.71 -11.69 12.27
CA ARG A 193 -13.95 -11.59 13.05
C ARG A 193 -14.35 -13.00 13.47
N LEU A 194 -14.67 -13.18 14.75
CA LEU A 194 -15.25 -14.43 15.24
C LEU A 194 -16.53 -14.72 14.45
N SER A 195 -16.64 -15.93 13.92
CA SER A 195 -17.86 -16.38 13.27
C SER A 195 -18.97 -16.38 14.32
N ARG A 196 -19.85 -15.38 14.27
CA ARG A 196 -21.05 -15.38 15.09
C ARG A 196 -21.88 -16.61 14.71
N ASN A 197 -22.26 -17.41 15.70
CA ASN A 197 -23.30 -18.40 15.49
C ASN A 197 -24.55 -17.62 15.07
N LEU A 198 -24.90 -17.73 13.78
CA LEU A 198 -26.19 -17.26 13.29
C LEU A 198 -27.24 -18.04 14.06
N ASP A 199 -27.90 -17.39 15.01
CA ASP A 199 -29.07 -17.97 15.65
C ASP A 199 -30.11 -18.15 14.54
N THR A 200 -30.31 -19.39 14.10
CA THR A 200 -31.22 -19.69 13.00
C THR A 200 -32.67 -19.33 13.34
N ASN A 201 -32.97 -19.08 14.63
CA ASN A 201 -34.27 -18.60 15.06
C ASN A 201 -34.50 -17.11 14.76
N ASP A 202 -33.42 -16.34 14.62
CA ASP A 202 -33.43 -14.88 14.39
C ASP A 202 -32.89 -14.51 13.00
N ALA A 203 -32.32 -15.48 12.28
CA ALA A 203 -32.17 -15.42 10.84
C ALA A 203 -33.57 -15.26 10.21
N PHE A 204 -33.67 -14.62 9.02
CA PHE A 204 -34.89 -14.49 8.23
C PHE A 204 -35.53 -15.85 7.90
N VAL A 205 -36.14 -16.50 8.89
CA VAL A 205 -36.95 -17.69 8.72
C VAL A 205 -38.34 -17.16 8.46
N TYR A 206 -38.86 -17.48 7.29
CA TYR A 206 -40.27 -17.28 6.97
C TYR A 206 -41.08 -17.91 8.09
N HIS A 207 -41.70 -17.10 8.94
CA HIS A 207 -42.79 -17.60 9.77
C HIS A 207 -43.85 -18.09 8.79
N GLU A 208 -44.06 -19.40 8.75
CA GLU A 208 -45.06 -20.05 7.89
C GLU A 208 -46.42 -19.42 8.22
N HIS A 209 -46.88 -18.48 7.39
CA HIS A 209 -48.20 -17.92 7.58
C HIS A 209 -49.17 -18.91 6.93
N MET A 210 -50.18 -19.37 7.67
CA MET A 210 -51.13 -20.40 7.20
C MET A 210 -51.89 -20.06 5.90
N ASN A 211 -51.78 -18.84 5.37
CA ASN A 211 -52.52 -18.40 4.21
C ASN A 211 -51.66 -17.49 3.30
N THR A 212 -51.62 -17.80 2.01
CA THR A 212 -50.76 -17.12 1.01
C THR A 212 -51.04 -15.63 0.89
N ALA A 213 -52.28 -15.20 1.11
CA ALA A 213 -52.66 -13.78 1.09
C ALA A 213 -52.01 -12.98 2.24
N ALA A 214 -51.88 -13.58 3.42
CA ALA A 214 -51.27 -12.94 4.58
C ALA A 214 -49.74 -12.83 4.43
N GLU A 215 -49.11 -13.79 3.74
CA GLU A 215 -47.68 -13.71 3.40
C GLU A 215 -47.37 -12.53 2.48
N VAL A 216 -48.19 -12.33 1.44
CA VAL A 216 -48.05 -11.23 0.50
C VAL A 216 -48.21 -9.88 1.20
N GLU A 217 -49.11 -9.78 2.16
CA GLU A 217 -49.32 -8.56 2.93
C GLU A 217 -48.16 -8.28 3.90
N ALA A 218 -47.70 -9.29 4.64
CA ALA A 218 -46.53 -9.17 5.51
C ALA A 218 -45.26 -8.81 4.71
N PHE A 219 -45.11 -9.36 3.51
CA PHE A 219 -44.02 -9.01 2.60
C PHE A 219 -44.09 -7.55 2.15
N LYS A 220 -45.27 -7.07 1.74
CA LYS A 220 -45.48 -5.66 1.36
C LYS A 220 -45.21 -4.70 2.53
N GLN A 221 -45.58 -5.06 3.75
CA GLN A 221 -45.30 -4.27 4.94
C GLN A 221 -43.79 -4.18 5.22
N ARG A 222 -43.04 -5.29 5.09
CA ARG A 222 -41.57 -5.27 5.18
C ARG A 222 -40.94 -4.41 4.09
N GLN A 223 -41.43 -4.54 2.85
CA GLN A 223 -40.98 -3.72 1.73
C GLN A 223 -41.21 -2.24 1.98
N ALA A 224 -42.38 -1.86 2.51
CA ALA A 224 -42.71 -0.49 2.87
C ALA A 224 -41.85 0.04 4.03
N ALA A 225 -41.58 -0.80 5.05
CA ALA A 225 -40.69 -0.45 6.16
C ALA A 225 -39.24 -0.22 5.69
N ASP A 226 -38.73 -1.05 4.78
CA ASP A 226 -37.40 -0.88 4.19
C ASP A 226 -37.35 0.33 3.24
N LEU A 227 -38.42 0.60 2.49
CA LEU A 227 -38.55 1.82 1.69
C LEU A 227 -38.58 3.06 2.57
N ALA A 228 -39.27 3.02 3.72
CA ALA A 228 -39.26 4.11 4.70
C ALA A 228 -37.88 4.28 5.36
N ARG A 229 -37.16 3.18 5.61
CA ARG A 229 -35.77 3.19 6.09
C ARG A 229 -34.83 3.84 5.07
N ARG A 230 -34.99 3.49 3.79
CA ARG A 230 -34.26 4.09 2.66
C ARG A 230 -34.65 5.55 2.42
N GLN A 231 -35.92 5.92 2.59
CA GLN A 231 -36.37 7.32 2.47
C GLN A 231 -35.83 8.20 3.60
N ARG A 232 -35.62 7.66 4.81
CA ARG A 232 -34.86 8.35 5.86
C ARG A 232 -33.36 8.48 5.54
N ALA A 233 -32.84 7.66 4.63
CA ALA A 233 -31.46 7.62 4.19
C ALA A 233 -31.28 8.14 2.75
N ASN A 234 -32.13 9.07 2.29
CA ASN A 234 -31.99 9.73 0.97
C ASN A 234 -30.91 10.83 0.99
N GLY A 235 -29.76 10.47 1.55
CA GLY A 235 -28.50 11.18 1.60
C GLY A 235 -27.48 10.19 2.16
N VAL A 236 -26.30 10.11 1.56
CA VAL A 236 -25.17 9.36 2.13
C VAL A 236 -24.83 10.02 3.46
N GLN A 237 -25.36 9.49 4.57
CA GLN A 237 -25.14 10.07 5.90
C GLN A 237 -23.71 9.72 6.36
N ARG A 238 -22.81 10.70 6.26
CA ARG A 238 -21.44 10.58 6.75
C ARG A 238 -21.44 10.47 8.27
N ARG A 239 -20.66 9.55 8.84
CA ARG A 239 -20.44 9.48 10.30
C ARG A 239 -19.57 10.66 10.76
N LYS A 240 -19.81 11.19 11.96
CA LYS A 240 -18.99 12.23 12.60
C LYS A 240 -17.54 11.77 12.76
N ALA A 241 -16.58 12.67 12.91
CA ALA A 241 -15.19 12.28 13.19
C ALA A 241 -15.09 11.52 14.52
N PHE A 242 -14.16 10.56 14.65
CA PHE A 242 -14.06 9.66 15.80
C PHE A 242 -14.01 10.41 17.15
N HIS A 243 -13.27 11.51 17.23
CA HIS A 243 -13.15 12.35 18.42
C HIS A 243 -14.45 13.10 18.80
N GLN A 244 -15.46 13.13 17.93
CA GLN A 244 -16.78 13.74 18.15
C GLN A 244 -17.88 12.70 18.38
N ARG A 245 -17.55 11.40 18.28
CA ARG A 245 -18.49 10.29 18.52
C ARG A 245 -18.59 9.92 19.99
N PHE A 246 -17.64 10.36 20.80
CA PHE A 246 -17.60 10.11 22.23
C PHE A 246 -17.60 11.43 22.97
N ASP A 247 -18.45 11.51 23.99
CA ASP A 247 -18.53 12.67 24.85
C ASP A 247 -17.24 12.79 25.69
N SER A 248 -16.59 13.97 25.67
CA SER A 248 -15.24 14.17 26.21
C SER A 248 -15.15 13.91 27.70
N ASP A 249 -16.27 14.08 28.41
CA ASP A 249 -16.33 13.98 29.86
C ASP A 249 -16.74 12.58 30.34
N SER A 250 -17.47 11.82 29.50
CA SER A 250 -18.08 10.54 29.89
C SER A 250 -17.57 9.34 29.09
N ALA A 251 -16.85 9.55 27.99
CA ALA A 251 -16.37 8.54 27.05
C ALA A 251 -17.48 7.59 26.53
N GLN A 252 -18.74 8.02 26.62
CA GLN A 252 -19.92 7.30 26.13
C GLN A 252 -20.22 7.73 24.68
N PRO A 253 -20.77 6.84 23.84
CA PRO A 253 -21.21 7.20 22.50
C PRO A 253 -22.32 8.26 22.53
N VAL A 254 -22.21 9.30 21.70
CA VAL A 254 -23.27 10.32 21.57
C VAL A 254 -24.47 9.74 20.81
N GLU A 255 -25.68 10.16 21.19
CA GLU A 255 -26.96 9.64 20.69
C GLU A 255 -27.12 9.73 19.15
N ASN A 256 -26.42 10.66 18.50
CA ASN A 256 -26.35 10.77 17.03
C ASN A 256 -24.90 10.80 16.54
N GLU A 257 -24.46 9.68 15.98
CA GLU A 257 -23.12 9.47 15.41
C GLU A 257 -22.97 9.98 13.97
N TYR A 258 -24.05 10.47 13.36
CA TYR A 258 -24.09 10.91 11.95
C TYR A 258 -24.06 12.43 11.82
N LEU A 259 -23.36 12.93 10.80
CA LEU A 259 -23.28 14.35 10.44
C LEU A 259 -24.59 14.81 9.80
N ASP A 260 -25.06 16.00 10.17
CA ASP A 260 -26.14 16.67 9.46
C ASP A 260 -25.62 17.18 8.10
N ASP A 261 -26.47 17.12 7.07
CA ASP A 261 -26.17 17.51 5.68
C ASP A 261 -25.67 18.96 5.52
N ALA A 262 -25.73 19.77 6.58
CA ALA A 262 -25.27 21.16 6.62
C ALA A 262 -23.80 21.35 7.04
N ALA A 263 -23.08 20.29 7.43
CA ALA A 263 -21.69 20.37 7.88
C ALA A 263 -20.70 20.03 6.74
N THR A 264 -20.57 20.92 5.76
CA THR A 264 -19.77 20.72 4.55
C THR A 264 -18.24 20.80 4.74
N ASP A 265 -17.73 21.04 5.95
CA ASP A 265 -16.31 21.37 6.14
C ASP A 265 -15.52 20.46 7.10
N LEU A 266 -16.09 19.34 7.55
CA LEU A 266 -15.38 18.36 8.37
C LEU A 266 -15.04 17.12 7.55
N SER A 267 -13.93 17.23 6.83
CA SER A 267 -13.23 16.12 6.18
C SER A 267 -12.90 15.04 7.23
N GLY A 268 -13.68 13.96 7.27
CA GLY A 268 -13.57 12.86 8.23
C GLY A 268 -12.14 12.31 8.33
N GLU A 269 -11.64 12.08 9.54
CA GLU A 269 -10.26 11.66 9.84
C GLU A 269 -9.96 10.18 9.51
N GLU A 270 -10.87 9.46 8.87
CA GLU A 270 -10.80 8.01 8.64
C GLU A 270 -10.14 7.61 7.30
N GLY A 271 -9.48 8.55 6.60
CA GLY A 271 -8.70 8.26 5.40
C GLY A 271 -7.28 7.80 5.73
N TRP A 272 -6.70 6.95 4.89
CA TRP A 272 -5.25 6.68 4.91
C TRP A 272 -4.50 8.01 4.74
N GLN A 273 -3.43 8.21 5.52
CA GLN A 273 -2.54 9.36 5.41
C GLN A 273 -1.10 8.88 5.25
N ASP A 274 -0.35 9.57 4.40
CA ASP A 274 1.09 9.35 4.28
C ASP A 274 1.86 9.94 5.48
N SER A 275 3.17 9.74 5.51
CA SER A 275 4.04 10.29 6.56
C SER A 275 4.09 11.84 6.59
N GLY A 276 3.64 12.50 5.53
CA GLY A 276 3.54 13.95 5.39
C GLY A 276 2.15 14.53 5.69
N GLY A 277 1.16 13.69 6.01
CA GLY A 277 -0.22 14.09 6.26
C GLY A 277 -1.09 14.27 5.00
N ASN A 278 -0.59 13.90 3.82
CA ASN A 278 -1.37 13.88 2.58
C ASN A 278 -2.28 12.65 2.54
N ARG A 279 -3.46 12.80 1.95
CA ARG A 279 -4.49 11.77 1.80
C ARG A 279 -4.58 11.23 0.38
N LEU A 280 -5.30 10.13 0.19
CA LEU A 280 -5.55 9.54 -1.14
C LEU A 280 -6.16 10.55 -2.12
N ARG A 281 -7.07 11.39 -1.64
CA ARG A 281 -7.67 12.48 -2.43
C ARG A 281 -6.67 13.51 -2.94
N ASP A 282 -5.57 13.72 -2.21
CA ASP A 282 -4.53 14.67 -2.61
C ASP A 282 -3.69 14.12 -3.78
N TYR A 283 -3.73 12.80 -3.97
CA TYR A 283 -3.19 12.10 -5.14
C TYR A 283 -4.24 11.89 -6.25
N GLY A 284 -5.43 12.51 -6.13
CA GLY A 284 -6.53 12.38 -7.09
C GLY A 284 -7.26 11.04 -7.03
N VAL A 285 -7.13 10.31 -5.92
CA VAL A 285 -7.86 9.06 -5.67
C VAL A 285 -9.08 9.39 -4.80
N GLU A 286 -10.27 9.18 -5.35
CA GLU A 286 -11.55 9.33 -4.66
C GLU A 286 -11.63 8.40 -3.44
N GLU A 287 -11.66 9.00 -2.25
CA GLU A 287 -11.62 8.32 -0.93
C GLU A 287 -13.03 7.85 -0.49
N ASP A 288 -14.05 8.15 -1.31
CA ASP A 288 -15.47 7.87 -1.13
C ASP A 288 -15.93 6.51 -1.68
N VAL A 289 -15.04 5.77 -2.35
CA VAL A 289 -15.29 4.38 -2.75
C VAL A 289 -14.71 3.46 -1.67
N GLU A 290 -15.51 3.19 -0.64
CA GLU A 290 -15.20 2.14 0.33
C GLU A 290 -15.22 0.80 -0.43
N PHE A 291 -14.03 0.20 -0.60
CA PHE A 291 -13.78 -1.04 -1.37
C PHE A 291 -14.56 -2.27 -0.87
N TYR A 292 -15.43 -2.11 0.13
CA TYR A 292 -16.24 -3.16 0.75
C TYR A 292 -17.73 -3.08 0.39
N ASP A 293 -18.18 -2.05 -0.33
CA ASP A 293 -19.61 -1.86 -0.68
C ASP A 293 -19.94 -2.22 -2.15
N GLU A 294 -18.95 -2.46 -3.00
CA GLU A 294 -19.18 -2.84 -4.41
C GLU A 294 -19.47 -4.33 -4.63
N ASP A 295 -19.12 -5.20 -3.67
CA ASP A 295 -19.30 -6.66 -3.81
C ASP A 295 -20.78 -7.11 -3.72
N ASP A 296 -21.69 -6.24 -3.30
CA ASP A 296 -23.12 -6.55 -3.14
C ASP A 296 -23.98 -6.18 -4.36
N ILE A 297 -23.39 -5.62 -5.42
CA ILE A 297 -24.13 -5.32 -6.65
C ILE A 297 -24.09 -6.57 -7.56
N PRO A 298 -25.24 -7.23 -7.83
CA PRO A 298 -25.25 -8.37 -8.74
C PRO A 298 -24.69 -7.97 -10.11
N ILE A 299 -23.78 -8.77 -10.66
CA ILE A 299 -23.16 -8.57 -11.99
C ILE A 299 -24.18 -8.23 -13.08
N ALA A 300 -25.41 -8.73 -12.97
CA ALA A 300 -26.52 -8.43 -13.86
C ALA A 300 -26.87 -6.92 -13.92
N GLU A 301 -26.81 -6.22 -12.79
CA GLU A 301 -27.13 -4.79 -12.68
C GLU A 301 -26.00 -3.94 -13.27
N LEU A 302 -24.73 -4.34 -13.08
CA LEU A 302 -23.57 -3.70 -13.71
C LEU A 302 -23.59 -3.85 -15.24
N LEU A 303 -23.94 -5.05 -15.74
CA LEU A 303 -24.11 -5.32 -17.17
C LEU A 303 -25.29 -4.55 -17.78
N ARG A 304 -26.30 -4.21 -16.99
CA ARG A 304 -27.43 -3.40 -17.42
C ARG A 304 -27.05 -1.93 -17.51
N ARG A 305 -26.39 -1.39 -16.47
CA ARG A 305 -25.88 0.00 -16.46
C ARG A 305 -24.88 0.26 -17.58
N ARG A 306 -24.00 -0.70 -17.87
CA ARG A 306 -23.05 -0.61 -19.00
C ARG A 306 -23.74 -0.58 -20.36
N ARG A 307 -24.86 -1.30 -20.52
CA ARG A 307 -25.66 -1.28 -21.76
C ARG A 307 -26.40 0.04 -21.93
N GLU A 308 -26.92 0.61 -20.84
CA GLU A 308 -27.60 1.90 -20.83
C GLU A 308 -26.63 3.06 -21.13
N GLN A 309 -25.38 3.00 -20.63
CA GLN A 309 -24.34 4.00 -20.94
C GLN A 309 -23.80 3.94 -22.37
N GLN A 310 -23.91 2.81 -23.06
CA GLN A 310 -23.49 2.68 -24.47
C GLN A 310 -24.57 3.14 -25.47
N HIS A 311 -25.79 3.41 -25.00
CA HIS A 311 -26.92 3.85 -25.82
C HIS A 311 -27.26 5.34 -25.66
N ASN A 312 -26.52 6.06 -24.80
CA ASN A 312 -26.45 7.52 -24.77
C ASN A 312 -25.11 7.98 -25.34
#